data_AF-A0A9P0IAN0-F1
#
_entry.id   AF-A0A9P0IAN0-F1
#
_cell.length_a   1.000
_cell.length_b   1.000
_cell.length_c   1.000
_cell.angle_alpha   90.00
_cell.angle_beta   90.00
_cell.angle_gamma   90.00
#
_symmetry.space_group_name_H-M   'P 1'
#
loop_
_entity.id
_entity.type
_entity.pdbx_description
1 polymer ?
#
loop_
_entity_poly.entity_id
_entity_poly.type
_entity_poly.pdbx_seq_one_letter_code
_entity_poly.pdbx_strand_id
1 'polypeptide(L)'
;MTSFNKNGIQYQISSEELANHYFKHINICRCDTQKCQLIGRDGQSKRNVPPMLKKILQNDVQLTKKLVESATRVTWTRSLRNHSKLFEVSCHGIVWLAAWLTFIWLFNKPDLYQLQVNMLIALILDIIVIAVLKAFVRRRRPVPMNKLLEVGPDKFSFPSGHASRACMVATILIFNEIPIFCLPPLLAWVTTVCLTRVLAERHYILDVLCGMVIGIQEGLLMYVLWLSQSTCAYVISSLSDEKVDGGEYHV
;
A
#
# COMPACT_ATOMS: atom_id res chain seq x y z
N MET A 1 -17.59 41.04 3.72
CA MET A 1 -18.62 40.91 2.68
C MET A 1 -17.94 41.00 1.33
N THR A 2 -18.10 39.99 0.47
CA THR A 2 -17.46 39.95 -0.85
C THR A 2 -18.54 40.08 -1.91
N SER A 3 -18.46 41.11 -2.75
CA SER A 3 -19.43 41.39 -3.81
C SER A 3 -18.94 40.83 -5.13
N PHE A 4 -19.77 40.03 -5.81
CA PHE A 4 -19.51 39.51 -7.15
C PHE A 4 -20.59 40.00 -8.11
N ASN A 5 -20.17 40.51 -9.28
CA ASN A 5 -21.07 40.95 -10.34
C ASN A 5 -20.95 40.02 -11.53
N LYS A 6 -22.05 39.31 -11.84
CA LYS A 6 -22.26 38.68 -13.13
C LYS A 6 -23.68 39.01 -13.57
N ASN A 7 -23.80 39.70 -14.70
CA ASN A 7 -25.06 40.10 -15.34
C ASN A 7 -25.94 41.11 -14.58
N GLY A 8 -25.35 41.99 -13.76
CA GLY A 8 -26.05 43.18 -13.24
C GLY A 8 -27.03 42.92 -12.07
N ILE A 9 -26.98 41.74 -11.45
CA ILE A 9 -27.74 41.44 -10.23
C ILE A 9 -26.73 41.35 -9.06
N GLN A 10 -26.87 42.24 -8.08
CA GLN A 10 -26.08 42.21 -6.85
C GLN A 10 -26.63 41.15 -5.89
N TYR A 11 -25.78 40.21 -5.48
CA TYR A 11 -26.09 39.25 -4.42
C TYR A 11 -25.21 39.57 -3.19
N GLN A 12 -25.84 39.92 -2.06
CA GLN A 12 -25.18 39.96 -0.76
C GLN A 12 -25.37 38.61 -0.07
N ILE A 13 -24.28 37.86 0.13
CA ILE A 13 -24.29 36.60 0.87
C ILE A 13 -23.53 36.83 2.18
N SER A 14 -24.16 36.49 3.31
CA SER A 14 -23.53 36.61 4.62
C SER A 14 -22.43 35.55 4.79
N SER A 15 -21.40 35.81 5.60
CA SER A 15 -20.33 34.83 5.89
C SER A 15 -20.85 33.53 6.52
N GLU A 16 -22.05 33.57 7.12
CA GLU A 16 -22.73 32.42 7.73
C GLU A 16 -23.40 31.53 6.67
N GLU A 17 -23.90 32.11 5.57
CA GLU A 17 -24.45 31.36 4.43
C GLU A 17 -23.37 30.68 3.59
N LEU A 18 -22.17 31.28 3.48
CA LEU A 18 -21.04 30.64 2.81
C LEU A 18 -20.54 29.40 3.57
N ALA A 19 -20.53 29.47 4.91
CA ALA A 19 -20.20 28.32 5.77
C ALA A 19 -21.24 27.21 5.64
N ASN A 20 -22.53 27.55 5.62
CA ASN A 20 -23.61 26.58 5.42
C ASN A 20 -23.60 25.96 4.01
N HIS A 21 -23.19 26.70 2.97
CA HIS A 21 -23.05 26.15 1.62
C HIS A 21 -21.88 25.15 1.51
N TYR A 22 -20.76 25.39 2.21
CA TYR A 22 -19.65 24.43 2.28
C TYR A 22 -19.99 23.20 3.12
N PHE A 23 -20.76 23.33 4.20
CA PHE A 23 -21.17 22.20 5.03
C PHE A 23 -22.27 21.33 4.39
N LYS A 24 -23.12 21.88 3.49
CA LYS A 24 -24.18 21.10 2.80
C LYS A 24 -23.64 20.09 1.77
N HIS A 25 -22.36 20.17 1.41
CA HIS A 25 -21.68 19.17 0.58
C HIS A 25 -21.00 18.05 1.39
N ILE A 26 -21.02 18.11 2.72
CA ILE A 26 -20.74 16.97 3.60
C ILE A 26 -22.04 16.15 3.76
N ASN A 27 -22.67 15.83 2.64
CA ASN A 27 -23.66 14.77 2.62
C ASN A 27 -22.88 13.45 2.64
N ILE A 28 -22.71 12.97 3.86
CA ILE A 28 -22.46 11.58 4.23
C ILE A 28 -23.10 10.70 3.17
N CYS A 29 -22.27 10.06 2.33
CA CYS A 29 -22.72 8.97 1.48
C CYS A 29 -23.20 7.86 2.42
N ARG A 30 -24.49 7.92 2.77
CA ARG A 30 -25.25 6.86 3.39
C ARG A 30 -25.12 5.68 2.44
N CYS A 31 -24.24 4.75 2.80
CA CYS A 31 -24.06 3.52 2.07
C CYS A 31 -25.29 2.66 2.35
N ASP A 32 -26.37 2.93 1.61
CA ASP A 32 -27.60 2.15 1.67
C ASP A 32 -27.27 0.69 1.41
N THR A 33 -27.62 -0.12 2.40
CA THR A 33 -27.25 -1.51 2.65
C THR A 33 -27.80 -2.52 1.65
N GLN A 34 -28.36 -2.09 0.51
CA GLN A 34 -29.02 -2.99 -0.45
C GLN A 34 -28.37 -3.10 -1.85
N LYS A 35 -27.36 -2.30 -2.18
CA LYS A 35 -26.64 -2.44 -3.46
C LYS A 35 -25.13 -2.33 -3.28
N CYS A 36 -24.52 -3.34 -2.68
CA CYS A 36 -23.20 -3.81 -3.14
C CYS A 36 -23.36 -4.42 -4.55
N GLN A 37 -23.86 -3.65 -5.51
CA GLN A 37 -23.72 -3.95 -6.91
C GLN A 37 -22.30 -3.58 -7.28
N LEU A 38 -21.59 -4.55 -7.82
CA LEU A 38 -20.41 -4.37 -8.65
C LEU A 38 -20.83 -3.50 -9.85
N ILE A 39 -20.98 -2.18 -9.67
CA ILE A 39 -21.44 -1.26 -10.72
C ILE A 39 -20.29 -1.05 -11.71
N GLY A 40 -19.98 -2.03 -12.55
CA GLY A 40 -19.20 -1.75 -13.76
C GLY A 40 -19.87 -0.57 -14.47
N ARG A 41 -19.18 0.57 -14.53
CA ARG A 41 -19.47 1.54 -15.58
C ARG A 41 -19.00 0.88 -16.87
N ASP A 42 -19.89 0.90 -17.85
CA ASP A 42 -19.66 0.57 -19.25
C ASP A 42 -19.64 -0.94 -19.54
N GLY A 43 -20.79 -1.46 -19.96
CA GLY A 43 -20.95 -2.51 -20.98
C GLY A 43 -20.31 -3.89 -20.78
N GLN A 44 -19.54 -4.15 -19.73
CA GLN A 44 -18.84 -5.42 -19.56
C GLN A 44 -19.66 -6.42 -18.75
N SER A 45 -19.66 -7.67 -19.21
CA SER A 45 -20.42 -8.80 -18.64
C SER A 45 -20.26 -8.83 -17.12
N LYS A 46 -21.39 -8.89 -16.40
CA LYS A 46 -21.39 -9.06 -14.94
C LYS A 46 -20.64 -10.35 -14.62
N ARG A 47 -19.46 -10.24 -14.00
CA ARG A 47 -18.70 -11.42 -13.56
C ARG A 47 -19.56 -12.20 -12.57
N ASN A 48 -19.98 -13.41 -12.94
CA ASN A 48 -20.80 -14.26 -12.09
C ASN A 48 -19.94 -14.83 -10.96
N VAL A 49 -19.99 -14.18 -9.81
CA VAL A 49 -19.30 -14.63 -8.59
C VAL A 49 -20.12 -15.74 -7.94
N PRO A 50 -19.52 -16.87 -7.55
CA PRO A 50 -20.25 -17.95 -6.88
C PRO A 50 -20.95 -17.46 -5.60
N PRO A 51 -22.12 -18.01 -5.27
CA PRO A 51 -22.98 -17.49 -4.19
C PRO A 51 -22.30 -17.53 -2.81
N MET A 52 -21.50 -18.56 -2.54
CA MET A 52 -20.74 -18.65 -1.29
C MET A 52 -19.72 -17.51 -1.15
N LEU A 53 -18.95 -17.25 -2.22
CA LEU A 53 -17.94 -16.18 -2.21
C LEU A 53 -18.61 -14.81 -2.05
N LYS A 54 -19.78 -14.60 -2.67
CA LYS A 54 -20.55 -13.37 -2.48
C LYS A 54 -20.94 -13.17 -1.01
N LYS A 55 -21.38 -14.22 -0.32
CA LYS A 55 -21.74 -14.18 1.11
C LYS A 55 -20.52 -13.83 1.98
N ILE A 56 -19.37 -14.46 1.73
CA ILE A 56 -18.12 -14.17 2.45
C ILE A 56 -17.70 -12.71 2.25
N LEU A 57 -17.72 -12.23 1.01
CA LEU A 57 -17.37 -10.84 0.70
C LEU A 57 -18.32 -9.84 1.36
N GLN A 58 -19.63 -10.12 1.38
CA GLN A 58 -20.61 -9.27 2.06
C GLN A 58 -20.37 -9.22 3.58
N ASN A 59 -20.07 -10.37 4.19
CA ASN A 59 -19.73 -10.46 5.60
C ASN A 59 -18.46 -9.67 5.91
N ASP A 60 -17.42 -9.77 5.07
CA ASP A 60 -16.18 -8.99 5.20
C ASP A 60 -16.44 -7.47 5.14
N VAL A 61 -17.31 -7.01 4.24
CA VAL A 61 -17.72 -5.59 4.20
C VAL A 61 -18.39 -5.17 5.51
N GLN A 62 -19.34 -5.96 6.02
CA GLN A 62 -20.05 -5.63 7.26
C GLN A 62 -19.14 -5.67 8.48
N LEU A 63 -18.29 -6.68 8.58
CA LEU A 63 -17.32 -6.83 9.66
C LEU A 63 -16.33 -5.68 9.66
N THR A 64 -15.78 -5.33 8.50
CA THR A 64 -14.87 -4.20 8.33
C THR A 64 -15.51 -2.90 8.83
N LYS A 65 -16.74 -2.59 8.40
CA LYS A 65 -17.44 -1.37 8.82
C LYS A 65 -17.66 -1.32 10.33
N LYS A 66 -18.20 -2.39 10.91
CA LYS A 66 -18.42 -2.47 12.36
C LYS A 66 -17.12 -2.30 13.14
N LEU A 67 -16.03 -2.94 12.68
CA LEU A 67 -14.72 -2.80 13.29
C LEU A 67 -14.22 -1.37 13.24
N VAL A 68 -14.28 -0.71 12.08
CA VAL A 68 -13.83 0.69 11.93
C VAL A 68 -14.67 1.63 12.78
N GLU A 69 -15.99 1.46 12.80
CA GLU A 69 -16.90 2.27 13.63
C GLU A 69 -16.61 2.12 15.12
N SER A 70 -16.42 0.88 15.60
CA SER A 70 -16.04 0.61 17.00
C SER A 70 -14.64 1.14 17.31
N ALA A 71 -13.66 0.89 16.44
CA ALA A 71 -12.28 1.32 16.64
C ALA A 71 -12.19 2.84 16.69
N THR A 72 -12.94 3.59 15.88
CA THR A 72 -12.89 5.06 15.85
C THR A 72 -13.43 5.71 17.13
N ARG A 73 -14.13 4.96 17.99
CA ARG A 73 -14.54 5.43 19.33
C ARG A 73 -13.39 5.51 20.31
N VAL A 74 -12.32 4.75 20.07
CA VAL A 74 -11.13 4.74 20.91
C VAL A 74 -10.15 5.83 20.42
N THR A 75 -9.54 6.56 21.35
CA THR A 75 -8.75 7.77 21.04
C THR A 75 -7.47 7.45 20.27
N TRP A 76 -6.73 6.40 20.64
CA TRP A 76 -5.45 6.05 20.02
C TRP A 76 -5.61 5.57 18.57
N THR A 77 -6.60 4.73 18.29
CA THR A 77 -6.96 4.27 16.93
C THR A 77 -7.45 5.41 16.04
N ARG A 78 -8.17 6.38 16.61
CA ARG A 78 -8.55 7.61 15.90
C ARG A 78 -7.33 8.44 15.52
N SER A 79 -6.36 8.56 16.43
CA SER A 79 -5.08 9.19 16.12
C SER A 79 -4.33 8.45 15.01
N LEU A 80 -4.27 7.11 15.05
CA LEU A 80 -3.67 6.30 13.98
C LEU A 80 -4.36 6.51 12.62
N ARG A 81 -5.70 6.64 12.62
CA ARG A 81 -6.45 6.96 11.40
C ARG A 81 -6.06 8.33 10.83
N ASN A 82 -5.92 9.34 11.69
CA ASN A 82 -5.51 10.69 11.28
C ASN A 82 -4.08 10.70 10.70
N HIS A 83 -3.18 9.90 11.28
CA HIS A 83 -1.79 9.75 10.83
C HIS A 83 -1.60 8.65 9.77
N SER A 84 -2.68 8.10 9.21
CA SER A 84 -2.62 6.97 8.26
C SER A 84 -1.79 7.28 7.00
N LYS A 85 -1.67 8.56 6.62
CA LYS A 85 -0.88 9.00 5.47
C LYS A 85 0.62 8.78 5.68
N LEU A 86 1.13 8.92 6.91
CA LEU A 86 2.52 8.63 7.23
C LEU A 86 2.83 7.14 7.02
N PHE A 87 1.95 6.27 7.49
CA PHE A 87 2.06 4.82 7.30
C PHE A 87 1.81 4.38 5.85
N GLU A 88 1.10 5.20 5.06
CA GLU A 88 0.97 4.99 3.61
C GLU A 88 2.30 5.25 2.92
N VAL A 89 2.91 6.41 3.18
CA VAL A 89 4.20 6.79 2.59
C VAL A 89 5.29 5.82 3.02
N SER A 90 5.33 5.42 4.30
CA SER A 90 6.33 4.50 4.83
C SER A 90 6.26 3.09 4.27
N CYS A 91 5.23 2.74 3.49
CA CYS A 91 5.13 1.47 2.78
C CYS A 91 4.70 1.66 1.33
N HIS A 92 4.98 2.82 0.74
CA HIS A 92 4.62 3.11 -0.66
C HIS A 92 5.66 2.52 -1.62
N GLY A 93 5.21 1.83 -2.68
CA GLY A 93 6.10 1.02 -3.53
C GLY A 93 7.17 1.86 -4.24
N ILE A 94 6.77 2.96 -4.86
CA ILE A 94 7.69 3.91 -5.50
C ILE A 94 8.70 4.49 -4.51
N VAL A 95 8.24 4.85 -3.31
CA VAL A 95 9.12 5.42 -2.26
C VAL A 95 10.15 4.38 -1.81
N TRP A 96 9.73 3.13 -1.60
CA TRP A 96 10.63 2.04 -1.24
C TRP A 96 11.64 1.71 -2.34
N LEU A 97 11.20 1.60 -3.60
CA LEU A 97 12.11 1.36 -4.71
C LEU A 97 13.14 2.48 -4.83
N ALA A 98 12.70 3.74 -4.81
CA ALA A 98 13.60 4.89 -4.90
C ALA A 98 14.57 4.93 -3.71
N ALA A 99 14.07 4.75 -2.48
CA ALA A 99 14.90 4.73 -1.29
C ALA A 99 15.94 3.59 -1.33
N TRP A 100 15.55 2.41 -1.82
CA TRP A 100 16.46 1.26 -1.89
C TRP A 100 17.53 1.41 -2.98
N LEU A 101 17.17 1.97 -4.15
CA LEU A 101 18.15 2.34 -5.17
C LEU A 101 19.14 3.38 -4.66
N THR A 102 18.65 4.40 -3.94
CA THR A 102 19.51 5.39 -3.27
C THR A 102 20.40 4.74 -2.21
N PHE A 103 19.90 3.76 -1.46
CA PHE A 103 20.68 3.01 -0.48
C PHE A 103 21.81 2.22 -1.14
N ILE A 104 21.55 1.54 -2.26
CA ILE A 104 22.57 0.85 -3.06
C ILE A 104 23.64 1.82 -3.53
N TRP A 105 23.23 2.97 -4.06
CA TRP A 105 24.15 3.98 -4.59
C TRP A 105 25.01 4.65 -3.49
N LEU A 106 24.42 5.02 -2.35
CA LEU A 106 25.13 5.68 -1.26
C LEU A 106 26.04 4.73 -0.47
N PHE A 107 25.63 3.46 -0.32
CA PHE A 107 26.34 2.47 0.49
C PHE A 107 26.88 1.35 -0.39
N ASN A 108 27.80 1.70 -1.29
CA ASN A 108 28.51 0.79 -2.17
C ASN A 108 29.57 -0.02 -1.38
N LYS A 109 29.12 -0.94 -0.53
CA LYS A 109 29.97 -1.80 0.30
C LYS A 109 29.71 -3.26 -0.04
N PRO A 110 30.74 -4.08 -0.34
CA PRO A 110 30.58 -5.49 -0.65
C PRO A 110 29.69 -6.22 0.36
N ASP A 111 29.92 -6.06 1.65
CA ASP A 111 29.17 -6.74 2.72
C ASP A 111 27.65 -6.51 2.68
N LEU A 112 27.19 -5.45 2.00
CA LEU A 112 25.77 -5.10 1.87
C LEU A 112 25.15 -5.59 0.56
N TYR A 113 25.94 -5.96 -0.45
CA TYR A 113 25.44 -6.30 -1.79
C TYR A 113 24.44 -7.45 -1.76
N GLN A 114 24.67 -8.48 -0.96
CA GLN A 114 23.74 -9.59 -0.84
C GLN A 114 22.35 -9.13 -0.38
N LEU A 115 22.27 -8.34 0.70
CA LEU A 115 20.99 -7.82 1.19
C LEU A 115 20.38 -6.84 0.18
N GLN A 116 21.19 -5.94 -0.35
CA GLN A 116 20.78 -4.90 -1.29
C GLN A 116 20.12 -5.47 -2.56
N VAL A 117 20.78 -6.39 -3.24
CA VAL A 117 20.29 -6.96 -4.49
C VAL A 117 19.06 -7.83 -4.25
N ASN A 118 19.10 -8.74 -3.27
CA ASN A 118 17.96 -9.61 -2.98
C ASN A 118 16.70 -8.83 -2.56
N MET A 119 16.85 -7.79 -1.73
CA MET A 119 15.72 -6.92 -1.35
C MET A 119 15.16 -6.12 -2.54
N LEU A 120 16.02 -5.66 -3.46
CA LEU A 120 15.56 -4.97 -4.67
C LEU A 120 14.72 -5.91 -5.55
N ILE A 121 15.19 -7.15 -5.76
CA ILE A 121 14.46 -8.18 -6.49
C ILE A 121 13.11 -8.45 -5.82
N ALA A 122 13.10 -8.59 -4.49
CA ALA A 122 11.87 -8.80 -3.72
C ALA A 122 10.85 -7.66 -3.89
N LEU A 123 11.30 -6.39 -3.83
CA LEU A 123 10.44 -5.23 -4.04
C LEU A 123 9.83 -5.18 -5.44
N ILE A 124 10.61 -5.52 -6.47
CA ILE A 124 10.13 -5.60 -7.85
C ILE A 124 9.10 -6.73 -7.97
N LEU A 125 9.38 -7.89 -7.38
CA LEU A 125 8.47 -9.04 -7.36
C LEU A 125 7.12 -8.66 -6.72
N ASP A 126 7.12 -8.09 -5.51
CA ASP A 126 5.89 -7.66 -4.82
C ASP A 126 5.07 -6.68 -5.68
N ILE A 127 5.72 -5.69 -6.29
CA ILE A 127 5.02 -4.71 -7.14
C ILE A 127 4.35 -5.40 -8.33
N ILE A 128 5.03 -6.33 -8.98
CA ILE A 128 4.48 -7.09 -10.12
C ILE A 128 3.32 -7.97 -9.66
N VAL A 129 3.52 -8.79 -8.63
CA VAL A 129 2.51 -9.72 -8.10
C VAL A 129 1.25 -8.96 -7.68
N ILE A 130 1.40 -7.88 -6.92
CA ILE A 130 0.28 -7.06 -6.46
C ILE A 130 -0.42 -6.37 -7.64
N ALA A 131 0.32 -5.82 -8.61
CA ALA A 131 -0.28 -5.19 -9.79
C ALA A 131 -1.10 -6.18 -10.61
N VAL A 132 -0.56 -7.38 -10.82
CA VAL A 132 -1.22 -8.48 -11.55
C VAL A 132 -2.48 -8.93 -10.82
N LEU A 133 -2.40 -9.22 -9.51
CA LEU A 133 -3.55 -9.64 -8.72
C LEU A 133 -4.65 -8.58 -8.67
N LYS A 134 -4.28 -7.30 -8.53
CA LYS A 134 -5.22 -6.18 -8.59
C LYS A 134 -5.92 -6.10 -9.95
N ALA A 135 -5.17 -6.27 -11.05
CA ALA A 135 -5.71 -6.27 -12.40
C ALA A 135 -6.66 -7.45 -12.66
N PHE A 136 -6.42 -8.61 -12.04
CA PHE A 136 -7.28 -9.78 -12.15
C PHE A 136 -8.55 -9.69 -11.30
N VAL A 137 -8.44 -9.33 -10.02
CA VAL A 137 -9.57 -9.38 -9.08
C VAL A 137 -10.47 -8.15 -9.20
N ARG A 138 -9.89 -6.97 -9.42
CA ARG A 138 -10.60 -5.68 -9.61
C ARG A 138 -11.64 -5.36 -8.53
N ARG A 139 -11.36 -5.73 -7.27
CA ARG A 139 -12.22 -5.42 -6.12
C ARG A 139 -12.24 -3.91 -5.86
N ARG A 140 -13.43 -3.37 -5.55
CA ARG A 140 -13.64 -1.95 -5.21
C ARG A 140 -13.22 -1.66 -3.78
N ARG A 141 -12.71 -0.46 -3.53
CA ARG A 141 -12.36 0.01 -2.18
C ARG A 141 -13.60 0.34 -1.33
N PRO A 142 -13.49 0.30 0.02
CA PRO A 142 -14.58 0.70 0.92
C PRO A 142 -15.00 2.16 0.72
N VAL A 143 -14.02 3.07 0.61
CA VAL A 143 -14.23 4.49 0.30
C VAL A 143 -13.54 4.84 -1.02
N PRO A 144 -14.27 5.42 -2.00
CA PRO A 144 -13.67 5.83 -3.28
C PRO A 144 -12.64 6.94 -3.07
N MET A 145 -11.62 6.97 -3.94
CA MET A 145 -10.58 7.99 -3.87
C MET A 145 -10.99 9.20 -4.72
N ASN A 146 -10.41 10.37 -4.44
CA ASN A 146 -10.58 11.51 -5.33
C ASN A 146 -10.03 11.14 -6.72
N LYS A 147 -10.77 11.44 -7.78
CA LYS A 147 -10.42 11.07 -9.17
C LYS A 147 -9.00 11.50 -9.60
N LEU A 148 -8.48 12.59 -9.03
CA LEU A 148 -7.13 13.09 -9.30
C LEU A 148 -6.01 12.20 -8.73
N LEU A 149 -6.33 11.37 -7.73
CA LEU A 149 -5.41 10.41 -7.11
C LEU A 149 -5.65 8.97 -7.61
N GLU A 150 -6.65 8.75 -8.46
CA GLU A 150 -6.94 7.44 -9.06
C GLU A 150 -6.06 7.19 -10.29
N VAL A 151 -4.78 6.86 -10.08
CA VAL A 151 -3.88 6.49 -11.17
C VAL A 151 -3.51 5.00 -11.07
N GLY A 152 -3.69 4.27 -12.18
CA GLY A 152 -3.20 2.89 -12.33
C GLY A 152 -3.88 1.84 -11.43
N PRO A 153 -3.17 0.77 -11.02
CA PRO A 153 -3.72 -0.34 -10.23
C PRO A 153 -4.18 0.08 -8.83
N ASP A 154 -3.85 1.29 -8.37
CA ASP A 154 -4.27 1.80 -7.07
C ASP A 154 -5.76 2.11 -6.95
N LYS A 155 -6.50 1.99 -8.05
CA LYS A 155 -7.97 1.96 -8.03
C LYS A 155 -8.54 0.75 -7.29
N PHE A 156 -7.83 -0.38 -7.29
CA PHE A 156 -8.34 -1.64 -6.74
C PHE A 156 -7.90 -1.89 -5.30
N SER A 157 -8.78 -2.52 -4.52
CA SER A 157 -8.56 -2.79 -3.10
C SER A 157 -7.86 -4.13 -2.83
N PHE A 158 -8.13 -5.16 -3.63
CA PHE A 158 -7.59 -6.49 -3.37
C PHE A 158 -6.38 -6.81 -4.25
N PRO A 159 -5.28 -7.35 -3.69
CA PRO A 159 -4.94 -7.40 -2.27
C PRO A 159 -4.32 -6.07 -1.77
N SER A 160 -4.09 -5.96 -0.46
CA SER A 160 -3.38 -4.82 0.13
C SER A 160 -1.87 -4.92 -0.13
N GLY A 161 -1.37 -4.14 -1.09
CA GLY A 161 0.07 -4.09 -1.39
C GLY A 161 0.94 -3.50 -0.26
N HIS A 162 0.38 -2.67 0.62
CA HIS A 162 1.13 -2.19 1.79
C HIS A 162 1.31 -3.30 2.83
N ALA A 163 0.29 -4.14 3.01
CA ALA A 163 0.38 -5.28 3.93
C ALA A 163 1.35 -6.34 3.38
N SER A 164 1.28 -6.61 2.07
CA SER A 164 2.23 -7.50 1.38
C SER A 164 3.67 -7.06 1.57
N ARG A 165 4.01 -5.85 1.14
CA ARG A 165 5.38 -5.33 1.27
C ARG A 165 5.88 -5.29 2.70
N ALA A 166 5.07 -4.82 3.66
CA ALA A 166 5.48 -4.77 5.06
C ALA A 166 5.81 -6.18 5.60
N CYS A 167 4.96 -7.17 5.30
CA CYS A 167 5.19 -8.56 5.67
C CYS A 167 6.39 -9.17 4.94
N MET A 168 6.55 -8.93 3.64
CA MET A 168 7.70 -9.40 2.85
C MET A 168 9.02 -8.88 3.42
N VAL A 169 9.12 -7.56 3.65
CA VAL A 169 10.31 -6.95 4.25
C VAL A 169 10.58 -7.55 5.63
N ALA A 170 9.55 -7.67 6.46
CA ALA A 170 9.73 -8.24 7.80
C ALA A 170 10.19 -9.70 7.75
N THR A 171 9.61 -10.52 6.88
CA THR A 171 10.02 -11.91 6.67
C THR A 171 11.48 -11.98 6.23
N ILE A 172 11.88 -11.23 5.19
CA ILE A 172 13.28 -11.26 4.73
C ILE A 172 14.24 -10.86 5.84
N LEU A 173 13.94 -9.79 6.58
CA LEU A 173 14.79 -9.33 7.69
C LEU A 173 14.88 -10.38 8.82
N ILE A 174 13.77 -10.99 9.21
CA ILE A 174 13.75 -12.03 10.26
C ILE A 174 14.58 -13.25 9.83
N PHE A 175 14.45 -13.70 8.58
CA PHE A 175 15.21 -14.85 8.06
C PHE A 175 16.70 -14.53 7.81
N ASN A 176 17.07 -13.26 7.72
CA ASN A 176 18.47 -12.80 7.68
C ASN A 176 18.98 -12.40 9.07
N GLU A 177 18.38 -12.96 10.13
CA GLU A 177 18.87 -12.86 11.51
C GLU A 177 19.11 -11.43 11.99
N ILE A 178 18.18 -10.50 11.71
CA ILE A 178 18.26 -9.16 12.30
C ILE A 178 18.43 -9.24 13.82
N PRO A 179 19.15 -8.27 14.44
CA PRO A 179 19.31 -8.25 15.88
C PRO A 179 17.97 -8.29 16.61
N ILE A 180 17.88 -9.07 17.69
CA ILE A 180 16.61 -9.33 18.39
C ILE A 180 15.92 -8.04 18.90
N PHE A 181 16.70 -7.01 19.23
CA PHE A 181 16.15 -5.71 19.66
C PHE A 181 15.44 -4.95 18.52
N CYS A 182 15.72 -5.28 17.25
CA CYS A 182 15.04 -4.73 16.07
C CYS A 182 13.69 -5.42 15.80
N LEU A 183 13.43 -6.60 16.40
CA LEU A 183 12.22 -7.37 16.13
C LEU A 183 10.94 -6.67 16.65
N PRO A 184 10.86 -6.19 17.91
CA PRO A 184 9.67 -5.48 18.39
C PRO A 184 9.27 -4.25 17.55
N PRO A 185 10.16 -3.30 17.20
CA PRO A 185 9.78 -2.16 16.39
C PRO A 185 9.38 -2.56 14.96
N LEU A 186 10.00 -3.60 14.38
CA LEU A 186 9.61 -4.12 13.07
C LEU A 186 8.18 -4.68 13.09
N LEU A 187 7.85 -5.52 14.07
CA LEU A 187 6.49 -6.09 14.22
C LEU A 187 5.46 -5.01 14.53
N ALA A 188 5.82 -4.00 15.32
CA ALA A 188 4.98 -2.85 15.59
C ALA A 188 4.70 -2.04 14.30
N TRP A 189 5.72 -1.82 13.47
CA TRP A 189 5.57 -1.17 12.17
C TRP A 189 4.63 -1.95 11.23
N VAL A 190 4.86 -3.26 11.05
CA VAL A 190 4.00 -4.12 10.20
C VAL A 190 2.55 -4.07 10.68
N THR A 191 2.33 -4.23 11.99
CA THR A 191 0.99 -4.21 12.59
C THR A 191 0.31 -2.86 12.37
N THR A 192 1.03 -1.76 12.56
CA THR A 192 0.47 -0.42 12.39
C THR A 192 0.17 -0.10 10.92
N VAL A 193 1.02 -0.52 9.99
CA VAL A 193 0.74 -0.40 8.55
C VAL A 193 -0.54 -1.16 8.20
N CYS A 194 -0.68 -2.41 8.63
CA CYS A 194 -1.88 -3.22 8.37
C CYS A 194 -3.14 -2.61 8.98
N LEU A 195 -3.10 -2.22 10.25
CA LEU A 195 -4.23 -1.59 10.94
C LEU A 195 -4.67 -0.30 10.26
N THR A 196 -3.73 0.57 9.90
CA THR A 196 -4.07 1.86 9.26
C THR A 196 -4.71 1.69 7.89
N ARG A 197 -4.46 0.59 7.16
CA ARG A 197 -5.14 0.33 5.87
C ARG A 197 -6.64 0.09 6.06
N VAL A 198 -7.01 -0.60 7.14
CA VAL A 198 -8.42 -0.86 7.50
C VAL A 198 -9.06 0.39 8.10
N LEU A 199 -8.38 1.04 9.05
CA LEU A 199 -8.91 2.24 9.74
C LEU A 199 -9.09 3.44 8.80
N ALA A 200 -8.22 3.59 7.79
CA ALA A 200 -8.38 4.59 6.74
C ALA A 200 -9.41 4.20 5.67
N GLU A 201 -10.09 3.06 5.84
CA GLU A 201 -11.13 2.54 4.95
C GLU A 201 -10.66 2.40 3.48
N ARG A 202 -9.35 2.16 3.32
CA ARG A 202 -8.71 1.94 2.01
C ARG A 202 -8.83 0.51 1.54
N HIS A 203 -8.93 -0.42 2.50
CA HIS A 203 -8.93 -1.87 2.30
C HIS A 203 -9.90 -2.53 3.28
N TYR A 204 -10.48 -3.66 2.88
CA TYR A 204 -11.22 -4.52 3.79
C TYR A 204 -10.27 -5.44 4.58
N ILE A 205 -10.77 -6.07 5.64
CA ILE A 205 -9.97 -6.98 6.47
C ILE A 205 -9.39 -8.12 5.62
N LEU A 206 -10.20 -8.75 4.76
CA LEU A 206 -9.69 -9.81 3.87
C LEU A 206 -8.62 -9.30 2.88
N ASP A 207 -8.70 -8.05 2.42
CA ASP A 207 -7.67 -7.50 1.52
C ASP A 207 -6.31 -7.43 2.23
N VAL A 208 -6.32 -7.07 3.52
CA VAL A 208 -5.12 -6.96 4.36
C VAL A 208 -4.58 -8.35 4.71
N LEU A 209 -5.43 -9.26 5.16
CA LEU A 209 -5.03 -10.63 5.49
C LEU A 209 -4.42 -11.36 4.29
N CYS A 210 -5.05 -11.28 3.11
CA CYS A 210 -4.47 -11.87 1.90
C CYS A 210 -3.16 -11.18 1.50
N GLY A 211 -3.06 -9.85 1.67
CA GLY A 211 -1.81 -9.13 1.48
C GLY A 211 -0.70 -9.66 2.37
N MET A 212 -0.96 -9.83 3.68
CA MET A 212 0.02 -10.39 4.62
C MET A 212 0.51 -11.78 4.19
N VAL A 213 -0.42 -12.66 3.78
CA VAL A 213 -0.07 -14.01 3.31
C VAL A 213 0.82 -13.96 2.08
N ILE A 214 0.49 -13.12 1.09
CA ILE A 214 1.30 -12.93 -0.12
C ILE A 214 2.70 -12.45 0.24
N GLY A 215 2.82 -11.43 1.08
CA GLY A 215 4.11 -10.89 1.49
C GLY A 215 4.99 -11.91 2.22
N ILE A 216 4.40 -12.71 3.13
CA ILE A 216 5.12 -13.79 3.80
C ILE A 216 5.60 -14.83 2.77
N GLN A 217 4.75 -15.21 1.81
CA GLN A 217 5.12 -16.15 0.75
C GLN A 217 6.24 -15.61 -0.15
N GLU A 218 6.21 -14.33 -0.51
CA GLU A 218 7.27 -13.67 -1.26
C GLU A 218 8.58 -13.65 -0.47
N GLY A 219 8.54 -13.33 0.82
CA GLY A 219 9.73 -13.37 1.68
C GLY A 219 10.32 -14.77 1.81
N LEU A 220 9.49 -15.80 1.97
CA LEU A 220 9.92 -17.20 1.99
C LEU A 220 10.48 -17.64 0.64
N LEU A 221 9.86 -17.23 -0.47
CA LEU A 221 10.37 -17.51 -1.81
C LEU A 221 11.75 -16.88 -2.01
N MET A 222 11.95 -15.64 -1.55
CA MET A 222 13.25 -14.97 -1.62
C MET A 222 14.29 -15.66 -0.75
N TYR A 223 13.91 -16.20 0.42
CA TYR A 223 14.82 -17.01 1.23
C TYR A 223 15.29 -18.27 0.49
N VAL A 224 14.41 -18.92 -0.26
CA VAL A 224 14.77 -20.09 -1.09
C VAL A 224 15.62 -19.71 -2.30
N LEU A 225 15.33 -18.57 -2.94
CA LEU A 225 16.03 -18.06 -4.12
C LEU A 225 17.18 -17.09 -3.79
N TRP A 226 17.64 -17.09 -2.53
CA TRP A 226 18.55 -16.08 -2.03
C TRP A 226 19.89 -16.13 -2.78
N LEU A 227 20.22 -15.05 -3.48
CA LEU A 227 21.44 -14.98 -4.26
C LEU A 227 22.67 -14.91 -3.35
N SER A 228 23.73 -15.61 -3.75
CA SER A 228 25.01 -15.60 -3.03
C SER A 228 25.69 -14.23 -3.12
N GLN A 229 26.53 -13.94 -2.13
CA GLN A 229 27.34 -12.72 -2.09
C GLN A 229 28.18 -12.51 -3.36
N SER A 230 28.78 -13.57 -3.92
CA SER A 230 29.55 -13.49 -5.16
C SER A 230 28.69 -13.09 -6.37
N THR A 231 27.48 -13.63 -6.48
CA THR A 231 26.54 -13.31 -7.56
C THR A 231 26.09 -11.85 -7.44
N CYS A 232 25.75 -11.40 -6.24
CA CYS A 232 25.33 -10.02 -6.01
C CYS A 232 26.47 -9.03 -6.28
N ALA A 233 27.70 -9.35 -5.89
CA ALA A 233 28.88 -8.54 -6.21
C ALA A 233 29.14 -8.46 -7.71
N TYR A 234 28.96 -9.57 -8.44
CA TYR A 234 29.03 -9.57 -9.90
C TYR A 234 27.96 -8.67 -10.54
N VAL A 235 26.71 -8.74 -10.04
CA VAL A 235 25.61 -7.89 -10.53
C VAL A 235 25.92 -6.40 -10.33
N ILE A 236 26.38 -6.00 -9.14
CA ILE A 236 26.70 -4.60 -8.84
C ILE A 236 27.91 -4.13 -9.66
N SER A 237 29.00 -4.90 -9.73
CA SER A 237 30.18 -4.53 -10.52
C SER A 237 29.87 -4.43 -12.02
N SER A 238 29.04 -5.32 -12.56
CA SER A 238 28.60 -5.26 -13.96
C SER A 238 27.77 -4.02 -14.27
N LEU A 239 27.08 -3.44 -13.28
CA LEU A 239 26.29 -2.22 -13.44
C LEU A 239 27.12 -0.94 -13.22
N SER A 240 28.19 -1.02 -12.43
CA SER A 240 29.01 0.14 -12.06
C SER A 240 30.16 0.44 -13.04
N ASP A 241 30.33 -0.34 -14.10
CA ASP A 241 31.42 -0.20 -15.10
C ASP A 241 32.85 -0.18 -14.51
N GLU A 242 33.01 -0.58 -13.25
CA GLU A 242 34.30 -0.95 -12.67
C GLU A 242 34.68 -2.29 -13.28
N LYS A 243 35.32 -2.27 -14.45
CA LYS A 243 36.21 -3.36 -14.84
C LYS A 243 37.12 -3.61 -13.65
N VAL A 244 36.98 -4.80 -13.07
CA VAL A 244 37.93 -5.31 -12.08
C VAL A 244 39.30 -5.26 -12.75
N ASP A 245 40.11 -4.25 -12.40
CA ASP A 245 41.51 -4.14 -12.80
C ASP A 245 42.29 -5.22 -12.03
N GLY A 246 42.07 -6.47 -12.45
CA GLY A 246 42.93 -7.60 -12.14
C GLY A 246 44.19 -7.47 -12.98
N GLY A 247 45.16 -6.74 -12.47
CA GLY A 247 46.45 -6.52 -13.12
C GLY A 247 47.54 -6.23 -12.10
N GLU A 248 47.77 -7.16 -11.16
CA GLU A 248 49.08 -7.29 -10.52
C GLU A 248 50.12 -7.58 -11.61
N TYR A 249 50.78 -6.53 -12.11
CA TYR A 249 52.09 -6.70 -12.74
C TYR A 249 53.11 -6.59 -11.62
N HIS A 250 53.48 -7.75 -11.06
CA HIS A 250 54.79 -7.88 -10.45
C HIS A 250 55.83 -7.67 -11.55
N VAL A 251 56.54 -6.54 -11.48
CA VAL A 251 57.82 -6.31 -12.16
C VAL A 251 58.86 -6.02 -11.10
#